data_AF-N9KRH9-F1
#
_entry.id   AF-N9KRH9-F1
#
_cell.length_a   1.000
_cell.length_b   1.000
_cell.length_c   1.000
_cell.angle_alpha   90.00
_cell.angle_beta   90.00
_cell.angle_gamma   90.00
#
_symmetry.space_group_name_H-M   'P 1'
#
loop_
_entity.id
_entity.type
_entity.pdbx_description
1 polymer ?
#
loop_
_entity_poly.entity_id
_entity_poly.type
_entity_poly.pdbx_seq_one_letter_code
_entity_poly.pdbx_strand_id
1 'polypeptide(L)'
;MMFIQGDRVDSTASGKSLTERFKNLRTKKKVKEFIVKRRGYKRPDFNRIILDLSRLGWTHEKIAFVLPVSGASTVSEWARGGVPNYENGEALIELWRAETGVSREPREGEWGTYQYKIGQLDLF
;
A
#
# COMPACT_ATOMS: atom_id res chain seq x y z
N MET A 1 4.69 -55.60 -32.09
CA MET A 1 3.47 -54.87 -31.70
C MET A 1 3.75 -54.20 -30.36
N MET A 2 3.73 -52.86 -30.37
CA MET A 2 3.67 -51.87 -29.28
C MET A 2 4.24 -52.19 -27.88
N PHE A 3 5.39 -51.56 -27.61
CA PHE A 3 5.75 -51.08 -26.27
C PHE A 3 4.86 -49.88 -25.92
N ILE A 4 4.00 -49.99 -24.90
CA ILE A 4 3.36 -48.84 -24.28
C ILE A 4 4.08 -48.60 -22.95
N GLN A 5 5.11 -47.75 -22.99
CA GLN A 5 5.67 -47.14 -21.81
C GLN A 5 4.67 -46.08 -21.36
N GLY A 6 3.83 -46.43 -20.39
CA GLY A 6 2.90 -45.48 -19.80
C GLY A 6 3.69 -44.37 -19.14
N ASP A 7 3.60 -43.16 -19.68
CA ASP A 7 4.01 -41.92 -19.02
C ASP A 7 3.21 -41.80 -17.72
N ARG A 8 3.76 -42.38 -16.64
CA ARG A 8 3.27 -42.17 -15.28
C ARG A 8 3.59 -40.73 -14.93
N VAL A 9 2.65 -39.84 -15.20
CA VAL A 9 2.63 -38.53 -14.57
C VAL A 9 2.62 -38.78 -13.06
N ASP A 10 3.71 -38.42 -12.40
CA ASP A 10 3.95 -38.71 -11.00
C ASP A 10 2.91 -37.98 -10.13
N SER A 11 1.81 -38.66 -9.79
CA SER A 11 0.69 -38.11 -9.03
C SER A 11 1.06 -37.77 -7.58
N THR A 12 2.26 -38.15 -7.14
CA THR A 12 2.83 -37.86 -5.82
C THR A 12 3.05 -36.36 -5.59
N ALA A 13 3.24 -35.56 -6.66
CA ALA A 13 3.28 -34.10 -6.58
C ALA A 13 1.88 -33.49 -6.33
N SER A 14 0.82 -34.19 -6.74
CA SER A 14 -0.58 -33.76 -6.59
C SER A 14 -1.19 -34.16 -5.23
N GLY A 15 -0.62 -35.16 -4.54
CA GLY A 15 -1.21 -35.74 -3.32
C GLY A 15 -0.94 -35.03 -1.98
N LYS A 16 0.01 -34.08 -1.92
CA LYS A 16 0.28 -33.33 -0.67
C LYS A 16 -0.81 -32.28 -0.42
N SER A 17 -1.37 -32.27 0.78
CA SER A 17 -2.36 -31.25 1.17
C SER A 17 -1.77 -29.85 1.00
N LEU A 18 -2.60 -28.85 0.67
CA LEU A 18 -2.15 -27.44 0.53
C LEU A 18 -1.28 -27.02 1.73
N THR A 19 -1.66 -27.43 2.93
CA THR A 19 -0.94 -27.19 4.18
C THR A 19 0.50 -27.71 4.15
N GLU A 20 0.75 -28.92 3.64
CA GLU A 20 2.10 -29.48 3.53
C GLU A 20 2.95 -28.75 2.49
N ARG A 21 2.35 -28.30 1.38
CA ARG A 21 3.04 -27.54 0.33
C ARG A 21 3.55 -26.18 0.85
N PHE A 22 2.76 -25.51 1.69
CA PHE A 22 3.12 -24.20 2.27
C PHE A 22 3.90 -24.28 3.59
N LYS A 23 3.91 -25.43 4.28
CA LYS A 23 4.69 -25.62 5.53
C LYS A 23 6.18 -25.36 5.30
N ASN A 24 6.71 -25.87 4.19
CA ASN A 24 8.09 -25.65 3.76
C ASN A 24 8.37 -24.20 3.30
N LEU A 25 7.34 -23.42 2.98
CA LEU A 25 7.52 -22.04 2.54
C LEU A 25 7.84 -21.13 3.73
N ARG A 26 7.15 -21.30 4.86
CA ARG A 26 7.37 -20.49 6.08
C ARG A 26 8.72 -20.76 6.74
N THR A 27 9.32 -21.93 6.52
CA THR A 27 10.64 -22.30 7.05
C THR A 27 11.79 -21.73 6.23
N LYS A 28 11.56 -21.33 4.97
CA LYS A 28 12.59 -20.67 4.14
C LYS A 28 13.00 -19.33 4.77
N LYS A 29 14.31 -19.14 4.98
CA LYS A 29 14.90 -17.93 5.57
C LYS A 29 14.37 -16.64 4.92
N LYS A 30 14.38 -16.56 3.59
CA LYS A 30 13.88 -15.40 2.81
C LYS A 30 12.42 -15.07 3.12
N VAL A 31 11.58 -16.09 3.31
CA VAL A 31 10.15 -15.89 3.63
C VAL A 31 9.97 -15.43 5.06
N LYS A 32 10.73 -16.00 6.02
CA LYS A 32 10.71 -15.57 7.41
C LYS A 32 11.14 -14.10 7.54
N GLU A 33 12.23 -13.72 6.87
CA GLU A 33 12.71 -12.33 6.81
C GLU A 33 11.65 -11.39 6.22
N PHE A 34 11.00 -11.80 5.13
CA PHE A 34 9.93 -11.02 4.52
C PHE A 34 8.72 -10.85 5.46
N ILE A 35 8.28 -11.92 6.14
CA ILE A 35 7.17 -11.85 7.11
C ILE A 35 7.50 -10.88 8.25
N VAL A 36 8.73 -10.89 8.75
CA VAL A 36 9.18 -9.95 9.79
C VAL A 36 9.16 -8.52 9.26
N LYS A 37 9.73 -8.25 8.07
CA LYS A 37 9.69 -6.93 7.44
C LYS A 37 8.25 -6.44 7.22
N ARG A 38 7.36 -7.33 6.78
CA ARG A 38 5.94 -7.02 6.56
C ARG A 38 5.22 -6.59 7.84
N ARG A 39 5.59 -7.11 9.01
CA ARG A 39 5.00 -6.69 10.29
C ARG A 39 5.35 -5.24 10.66
N GLY A 40 6.52 -4.77 10.23
CA GLY A 40 6.95 -3.38 10.41
C GLY A 40 6.46 -2.43 9.32
N TYR A 41 5.79 -2.94 8.28
CA TYR A 41 5.24 -2.09 7.23
C TYR A 41 4.07 -1.28 7.77
N LYS A 42 4.18 0.04 7.66
CA LYS A 42 3.12 0.98 7.96
C LYS A 42 2.51 1.46 6.65
N ARG A 43 1.18 1.47 6.55
CA ARG A 43 0.50 2.03 5.38
C ARG A 43 0.66 3.55 5.34
N PRO A 44 0.55 4.18 4.16
CA PRO A 44 0.51 5.63 4.03
C PRO A 44 -0.58 6.24 4.91
N ASP A 45 -0.26 7.37 5.54
CA ASP A 45 -1.22 8.11 6.35
C ASP A 45 -2.01 9.08 5.45
N PHE A 46 -3.10 8.57 4.87
CA PHE A 46 -3.92 9.35 3.94
C PHE A 46 -4.61 10.53 4.60
N ASN A 47 -4.93 10.43 5.90
CA ASN A 47 -5.46 11.57 6.66
C ASN A 47 -4.43 12.70 6.67
N ARG A 48 -3.18 12.39 7.05
CA ARG A 48 -2.11 13.39 7.07
C ARG A 48 -1.84 13.97 5.69
N ILE A 49 -1.78 13.13 4.65
CA ILE A 49 -1.61 13.58 3.27
C ILE A 49 -2.69 14.60 2.86
N ILE A 50 -3.97 14.31 3.14
CA ILE A 50 -5.08 15.21 2.80
C ILE A 50 -5.02 16.49 3.64
N LEU A 51 -4.62 16.40 4.91
CA LEU A 51 -4.44 17.56 5.77
C LEU A 51 -3.33 18.48 5.22
N ASP A 52 -2.21 17.92 4.80
CA ASP A 52 -1.10 18.70 4.25
C ASP A 52 -1.49 19.35 2.93
N LEU A 53 -2.15 18.62 2.03
CA LEU A 53 -2.74 19.19 0.81
C LEU A 53 -3.73 20.33 1.13
N SER A 54 -4.56 20.16 2.16
CA SER A 54 -5.53 21.19 2.59
C SER A 54 -4.83 22.47 3.05
N ARG A 55 -3.71 22.34 3.77
CA ARG A 55 -2.87 23.49 4.18
C ARG A 55 -2.20 24.18 2.99
N LEU A 56 -2.02 23.48 1.88
CA LEU A 56 -1.56 24.02 0.59
C LEU A 56 -2.68 24.59 -0.29
N GLY A 57 -3.93 24.64 0.21
CA GLY A 57 -5.06 25.24 -0.51
C GLY A 57 -5.82 24.28 -1.44
N TRP A 58 -5.57 22.97 -1.33
CA TRP A 58 -6.37 21.95 -1.98
C TRP A 58 -7.66 21.71 -1.21
N THR A 59 -8.80 21.74 -1.91
CA THR A 59 -10.09 21.34 -1.33
C THR A 59 -10.36 19.88 -1.68
N HIS A 60 -11.22 19.21 -0.90
CA HIS A 60 -11.67 17.85 -1.22
C HIS A 60 -12.28 17.75 -2.63
N GLU A 61 -12.91 18.82 -3.12
CA GLU A 61 -13.46 18.89 -4.48
C GLU A 61 -12.36 18.94 -5.55
N LYS A 62 -11.32 19.77 -5.37
CA LYS A 62 -10.17 19.81 -6.30
C LYS A 62 -9.47 18.46 -6.35
N ILE A 63 -9.26 17.84 -5.20
CA ILE A 63 -8.67 16.50 -5.09
C ILE A 63 -9.56 15.49 -5.83
N ALA A 64 -10.87 15.49 -5.58
CA ALA A 64 -11.79 14.57 -6.23
C ALA A 64 -11.81 14.72 -7.75
N PHE A 65 -11.75 15.96 -8.23
CA PHE A 65 -11.67 16.29 -9.65
C PHE A 65 -10.40 15.77 -10.33
N VAL A 66 -9.24 15.90 -9.66
CA VAL A 66 -7.94 15.45 -10.21
C VAL A 66 -7.75 13.93 -10.12
N LEU A 67 -8.31 13.27 -9.10
CA LEU A 67 -8.21 11.81 -8.89
C LEU A 67 -9.36 11.00 -9.52
N PRO A 68 -9.99 11.52 -10.57
CA PRO A 68 -11.36 11.22 -11.02
C PRO A 68 -12.21 10.31 -10.11
N VAL A 69 -12.45 10.72 -8.85
CA VAL A 69 -13.33 9.97 -7.94
C VAL A 69 -14.74 10.56 -7.89
N SER A 70 -15.71 9.77 -7.42
CA SER A 70 -17.14 10.09 -7.45
C SER A 70 -17.51 11.44 -6.83
N GLY A 71 -16.73 11.95 -5.88
CA GLY A 71 -16.88 13.30 -5.37
C GLY A 71 -16.06 13.58 -4.12
N ALA A 72 -16.21 14.81 -3.61
CA ALA A 72 -15.52 15.28 -2.41
C ALA A 72 -15.86 14.45 -1.15
N SER A 73 -17.03 13.79 -1.11
CA SER A 73 -17.41 12.89 -0.02
C SER A 73 -16.44 11.72 0.14
N THR A 74 -15.99 11.13 -0.96
CA THR A 74 -15.00 10.03 -0.94
C THR A 74 -13.67 10.49 -0.34
N VAL A 75 -13.19 11.67 -0.72
CA VAL A 75 -11.96 12.26 -0.14
C VAL A 75 -12.17 12.57 1.34
N SER A 76 -13.36 13.06 1.70
CA SER A 76 -13.75 13.34 3.08
C SER A 76 -13.76 12.08 3.95
N GLU A 77 -14.15 10.92 3.41
CA GLU A 77 -14.06 9.63 4.10
C GLU A 77 -12.62 9.23 4.37
N TRP A 78 -11.72 9.42 3.40
CA TRP A 78 -10.29 9.15 3.58
C TRP A 78 -9.65 10.06 4.63
N ALA A 79 -10.04 11.34 4.65
CA ALA A 79 -9.64 12.30 5.67
C ALA A 79 -10.12 11.90 7.08
N ARG A 80 -11.11 11.00 7.21
CA ARG A 80 -11.58 10.47 8.50
C ARG A 80 -11.00 9.08 8.84
N GLY A 81 -10.00 8.62 8.08
CA GLY A 81 -9.36 7.32 8.27
C GLY A 81 -9.88 6.21 7.35
N GLY A 82 -10.74 6.55 6.39
CA GLY A 82 -11.06 5.67 5.27
C GLY A 82 -9.80 5.38 4.44
N VAL A 83 -9.76 4.21 3.80
CA VAL A 83 -8.61 3.78 3.00
C VAL A 83 -9.03 3.77 1.54
N PRO A 84 -8.36 4.53 0.65
CA PRO A 84 -8.59 4.45 -0.78
C PRO A 84 -8.22 3.05 -1.32
N ASN A 85 -8.74 2.71 -2.49
CA ASN A 85 -8.21 1.59 -3.26
C ASN A 85 -6.75 1.90 -3.70
N TYR A 86 -6.07 0.90 -4.26
CA TYR A 86 -4.67 1.03 -4.64
C TYR A 86 -4.43 2.20 -5.61
N GLU A 87 -5.21 2.28 -6.69
CA GLU A 87 -5.04 3.30 -7.75
C GLU A 87 -5.23 4.71 -7.21
N ASN A 88 -6.30 4.95 -6.45
CA ASN A 88 -6.58 6.25 -5.86
C ASN A 88 -5.57 6.61 -4.76
N GLY A 89 -5.10 5.61 -4.01
CA GLY A 89 -4.09 5.80 -2.98
C GLY A 89 -2.75 6.25 -3.57
N GLU A 90 -2.30 5.59 -4.64
CA GLU A 90 -1.06 5.98 -5.35
C GLU A 90 -1.21 7.36 -5.98
N ALA A 91 -2.32 7.64 -6.67
CA ALA A 91 -2.58 8.97 -7.26
C ALA A 91 -2.57 10.09 -6.21
N LEU A 92 -3.10 9.83 -5.01
CA LEU A 92 -3.11 10.79 -3.91
C LEU A 92 -1.69 11.05 -3.36
N ILE A 93 -0.88 10.00 -3.25
CA ILE A 93 0.52 10.10 -2.84
C ILE A 93 1.32 10.88 -3.88
N GLU A 94 1.13 10.60 -5.17
CA GLU A 94 1.81 11.32 -6.25
C GLU A 94 1.44 12.81 -6.26
N LEU A 95 0.16 13.15 -6.14
CA LEU A 95 -0.30 14.54 -6.01
C LEU A 95 0.41 15.23 -4.84
N TRP A 96 0.41 14.57 -3.68
CA TRP A 96 1.08 15.11 -2.50
C TRP A 96 2.60 15.27 -2.71
N ARG A 97 3.29 14.31 -3.33
CA ARG A 97 4.74 14.46 -3.62
C ARG A 97 5.01 15.61 -4.57
N ALA A 98 4.17 15.81 -5.58
CA ALA A 98 4.32 16.91 -6.54
C ALA A 98 4.17 18.28 -5.86
N GLU A 99 3.20 18.43 -4.95
CA GLU A 99 2.94 19.68 -4.24
C GLU A 99 3.95 19.98 -3.14
N THR A 100 4.52 18.94 -2.52
CA THR A 100 5.38 19.08 -1.34
C THR A 100 6.87 18.99 -1.65
N GLY A 101 7.24 18.37 -2.78
CA GLY A 101 8.62 18.05 -3.14
C GLY A 101 9.28 16.97 -2.27
N VAL A 102 8.53 16.36 -1.34
CA VAL A 102 9.05 15.35 -0.43
C VAL A 102 8.96 13.97 -1.08
N SER A 103 10.08 13.22 -1.09
CA SER A 103 10.11 11.89 -1.71
C SER A 103 9.38 10.82 -0.91
N ARG A 104 9.44 10.88 0.44
CA ARG A 104 8.83 9.89 1.33
C ARG A 104 7.58 10.44 1.99
N GLU A 105 6.46 9.79 1.71
CA GLU A 105 5.15 10.05 2.28
C GLU A 105 5.06 9.67 3.77
N PRO A 106 4.24 10.38 4.56
CA PRO A 106 4.00 10.04 5.94
C PRO A 106 3.32 8.66 6.05
N ARG A 107 3.71 7.88 7.06
CA ARG A 107 3.08 6.59 7.38
C ARG A 107 2.32 6.68 8.69
N GLU A 108 1.34 5.80 8.87
CA GLU A 108 0.50 5.82 10.07
C GLU A 108 1.30 5.73 11.38
N GLY A 109 0.89 6.55 12.35
CA GLY A 109 1.53 6.63 13.65
C GLY A 109 2.95 7.20 13.60
N GLU A 110 3.33 7.90 12.52
CA GLU A 110 4.56 8.68 12.46
C GLU A 110 4.34 10.19 12.72
N TRP A 111 3.10 10.58 13.07
CA TRP A 111 2.71 11.99 13.19
C TRP A 111 3.64 12.81 14.12
N GLY A 112 4.12 12.22 15.21
CA GLY A 112 5.06 12.87 16.13
C GLY A 112 6.55 12.62 15.85
N THR A 113 6.90 11.70 14.95
CA THR A 113 8.30 11.26 14.73
C THR A 113 8.86 11.65 13.37
N TYR A 114 8.00 11.87 12.38
CA TYR A 114 8.40 12.22 11.02
C TYR A 114 7.81 13.59 10.66
N GLN A 115 8.64 14.62 10.83
CA GLN A 115 8.33 16.00 10.47
C GLN A 115 9.15 16.39 9.25
N TYR A 116 8.56 17.22 8.38
CA TYR A 116 9.21 17.73 7.19
C TYR A 116 8.68 19.13 6.88
N LYS A 117 9.51 19.93 6.21
CA LYS A 117 9.19 21.31 5.85
C LYS A 117 8.60 21.35 4.45
N ILE A 118 7.52 22.11 4.27
CA ILE A 118 6.95 22.36 2.95
C ILE A 118 7.02 23.87 2.71
N GLY A 119 7.99 24.30 1.88
CA GLY A 119 8.27 25.71 1.68
C GLY A 119 8.65 26.43 2.99
N GLN A 120 7.95 27.53 3.32
CA GLN A 120 8.07 28.26 4.60
C GLN A 120 7.13 27.75 5.70
N LEU A 121 6.29 26.74 5.42
CA LEU A 121 5.41 26.14 6.43
C LEU A 121 6.11 24.97 7.12
N ASP A 122 6.30 25.11 8.44
CA ASP A 122 6.63 23.98 9.30
C ASP A 122 5.34 23.20 9.59
N LEU A 123 5.26 21.96 9.10
CA LEU A 123 4.10 21.10 9.27
C LEU A 123 4.36 20.13 10.42
N PHE A 124 3.91 20.55 11.60
CA PHE A 124 3.82 19.73 12.81
C PHE A 124 2.57 18.83 12.77
#